data_AF-A0A9W5XM77-F1
#
_entry.id   AF-A0A9W5XM77-F1
#
_cell.length_a   1.000
_cell.length_b   1.000
_cell.length_c   1.000
_cell.angle_alpha   90.00
_cell.angle_beta   90.00
_cell.angle_gamma   90.00
#
_symmetry.space_group_name_H-M   'P 1'
#
loop_
_entity.id
_entity.type
_entity.pdbx_description
1 polymer ?
#
loop_
_entity_poly.entity_id
_entity_poly.type
_entity_poly.pdbx_seq_one_letter_code
_entity_poly.pdbx_strand_id
1 'polypeptide(L)'
;MSVGEVKAALRAAIEAARQGRRVFDKAVSEAEAATRTANAVLSDSQHQHVTDTHQALAAAKAEVEPTRRRFDHTAEHASDYLTRLG
;
A
#
# COMPACT_ATOMS: atom_id res chain seq x y z
N MET A 1 -6.18 -31.87 3.97
CA MET A 1 -6.55 -30.74 3.11
C MET A 1 -6.90 -31.26 1.73
N SER A 2 -8.10 -31.00 1.25
CA SER A 2 -8.56 -31.25 -0.11
C SER A 2 -8.14 -30.12 -1.05
N VAL A 3 -8.16 -30.39 -2.36
CA VAL A 3 -7.94 -29.35 -3.38
C VAL A 3 -8.95 -28.20 -3.22
N GLY A 4 -10.19 -28.50 -2.83
CA GLY A 4 -11.20 -27.47 -2.57
C GLY A 4 -10.83 -26.54 -1.41
N GLU A 5 -10.30 -27.09 -0.32
CA GLU A 5 -9.83 -26.31 0.83
C GLU A 5 -8.63 -25.42 0.48
N VAL A 6 -7.69 -25.93 -0.33
CA VAL A 6 -6.54 -25.14 -0.82
C VAL A 6 -7.03 -23.98 -1.69
N LYS A 7 -7.97 -24.21 -2.61
CA LYS A 7 -8.56 -23.15 -3.44
C LYS A 7 -9.27 -22.08 -2.61
N ALA A 8 -10.00 -22.49 -1.57
CA ALA A 8 -10.66 -21.55 -0.67
C ALA A 8 -9.64 -20.69 0.09
N ALA A 9 -8.57 -21.30 0.61
CA ALA A 9 -7.49 -20.58 1.27
C ALA A 9 -6.77 -19.60 0.34
N LEU A 10 -6.51 -19.99 -0.91
CA LEU A 10 -5.91 -19.12 -1.92
C LEU A 10 -6.81 -17.91 -2.25
N ARG A 11 -8.12 -18.11 -2.41
CA ARG A 11 -9.06 -17.00 -2.61
C ARG A 11 -9.06 -16.03 -1.43
N ALA A 12 -9.05 -16.55 -0.21
CA ALA A 12 -8.97 -15.72 0.99
C ALA A 12 -7.65 -14.93 1.04
N ALA A 13 -6.52 -15.55 0.69
CA ALA A 13 -5.23 -14.88 0.62
C ALA A 13 -5.19 -13.77 -0.45
N ILE A 14 -5.74 -14.02 -1.64
CA ILE A 14 -5.86 -13.02 -2.73
C ILE A 14 -6.66 -11.81 -2.26
N GLU A 15 -7.82 -12.04 -1.62
CA GLU A 15 -8.67 -10.95 -1.14
C GLU A 15 -8.02 -10.17 0.00
N ALA A 16 -7.39 -10.86 0.96
CA ALA A 16 -6.61 -10.22 2.01
C ALA A 16 -5.47 -9.37 1.43
N ALA A 17 -4.79 -9.87 0.40
CA ALA A 17 -3.70 -9.14 -0.23
C ALA A 17 -4.18 -7.85 -0.93
N ARG A 18 -5.30 -7.95 -1.66
CA ARG A 18 -5.96 -6.79 -2.29
C ARG A 18 -6.44 -5.77 -1.27
N GLN A 19 -6.99 -6.22 -0.14
CA GLN A 19 -7.40 -5.33 0.96
C GLN A 19 -6.20 -4.62 1.58
N GLY A 20 -5.11 -5.33 1.87
CA GLY A 20 -3.87 -4.76 2.37
C GLY A 20 -3.33 -3.68 1.44
N ARG A 21 -3.29 -3.93 0.13
CA ARG A 21 -2.89 -2.94 -0.87
C ARG A 21 -3.74 -1.66 -0.80
N ARG A 22 -5.06 -1.78 -0.72
CA ARG A 22 -5.96 -0.61 -0.65
C ARG A 22 -5.71 0.26 0.59
N VAL A 23 -5.34 -0.34 1.72
CA VAL A 23 -4.97 0.40 2.93
C VAL A 23 -3.71 1.23 2.68
N PHE A 24 -2.68 0.65 2.05
CA PHE A 24 -1.46 1.36 1.69
C PHE A 24 -1.70 2.47 0.65
N ASP A 25 -2.50 2.20 -0.38
CA ASP A 25 -2.88 3.20 -1.39
C ASP A 25 -3.55 4.42 -0.72
N LYS A 26 -4.46 4.17 0.24
CA LYS A 26 -5.12 5.22 1.01
C LYS A 26 -4.12 6.03 1.86
N ALA A 27 -3.23 5.35 2.58
CA ALA A 27 -2.23 6.02 3.41
C ALA A 27 -1.31 6.94 2.59
N VAL A 28 -0.87 6.49 1.40
CA VAL A 28 -0.08 7.33 0.48
C VAL A 28 -0.88 8.54 0.00
N SER A 29 -2.14 8.34 -0.40
CA SER A 29 -3.00 9.45 -0.85
C SER A 29 -3.23 10.50 0.24
N GLU A 30 -3.45 10.09 1.49
CA GLU A 30 -3.64 10.99 2.63
C GLU A 30 -2.35 11.75 2.96
N ALA A 31 -1.20 11.07 2.95
CA ALA A 31 0.11 11.68 3.14
C ALA A 31 0.40 12.76 2.07
N GLU A 32 0.12 12.46 0.80
CA GLU A 32 0.28 13.42 -0.30
C GLU A 32 -0.67 14.61 -0.20
N ALA A 33 -1.92 14.39 0.23
CA ALA A 33 -2.88 15.46 0.45
C ALA A 33 -2.42 16.40 1.58
N ALA A 34 -1.98 15.85 2.72
CA ALA A 34 -1.44 16.63 3.83
C ALA A 34 -0.20 17.45 3.40
N THR A 35 0.71 16.82 2.66
CA THR A 35 1.89 17.47 2.05
C THR A 35 1.50 18.67 1.19
N ARG A 36 0.53 18.51 0.28
CA ARG A 36 0.08 19.59 -0.61
C ARG A 36 -0.56 20.74 0.17
N THR A 37 -1.41 20.44 1.14
CA THR A 37 -2.06 21.45 1.98
C THR A 37 -1.02 22.23 2.80
N ALA A 38 -0.05 21.54 3.40
CA ALA A 38 1.04 22.18 4.14
C ALA A 38 1.84 23.14 3.24
N ASN A 39 2.24 22.68 2.05
CA ASN A 39 2.94 23.52 1.06
C ASN A 39 2.12 24.74 0.62
N ALA A 40 0.81 24.59 0.43
CA ALA A 40 -0.05 25.69 -0.01
C ALA A 40 -0.21 26.78 1.06
N VAL A 41 -0.32 26.39 2.33
CA VAL A 41 -0.49 27.32 3.46
C VAL A 41 0.83 27.95 3.90
N LEU A 42 1.94 27.23 3.75
CA LEU A 42 3.24 27.58 4.31
C LEU A 42 4.29 27.89 3.24
N SER A 43 3.87 28.21 2.02
CA SER A 43 4.75 28.47 0.87
C SER A 43 5.83 29.54 1.10
N ASP A 44 5.58 30.50 2.01
CA ASP A 44 6.55 31.52 2.46
C ASP A 44 7.22 31.20 3.81
N SER A 45 6.84 30.10 4.47
CA SER A 45 7.34 29.73 5.79
C SER A 45 8.45 28.68 5.67
N GLN A 46 9.69 29.09 5.91
CA GLN A 46 10.83 28.17 6.06
C GLN A 46 10.85 27.45 7.42
N HIS A 47 9.70 27.23 8.04
CA HIS A 47 9.64 26.61 9.36
C HIS A 47 10.18 25.18 9.29
N GLN A 48 11.19 24.90 10.13
CA GLN A 48 11.82 23.58 10.24
C GLN A 48 10.80 22.44 10.36
N HIS A 49 9.70 22.66 11.09
CA HIS A 49 8.61 21.68 11.23
C HIS A 49 7.93 21.27 9.92
N VAL A 50 7.86 22.18 8.93
CA VAL A 50 7.31 21.88 7.61
C VAL A 50 8.25 20.94 6.87
N THR A 51 9.54 21.29 6.85
CA THR A 51 10.60 20.47 6.26
C THR A 51 10.65 19.07 6.90
N ASP A 52 10.59 18.99 8.24
CA ASP A 52 10.60 17.72 8.97
C ASP A 52 9.37 16.87 8.62
N THR A 53 8.19 17.49 8.52
CA THR A 53 6.96 16.81 8.12
C THR A 53 7.06 16.27 6.69
N HIS A 54 7.61 17.04 5.75
CA HIS A 54 7.85 16.56 4.38
C HIS A 54 8.78 15.37 4.33
N GLN A 55 9.87 15.40 5.09
CA GLN A 55 10.83 14.30 5.15
C GLN A 55 10.18 13.04 5.74
N ALA A 56 9.37 13.17 6.80
CA ALA A 56 8.64 12.06 7.41
C ALA A 56 7.64 11.43 6.42
N LEU A 57 6.86 12.24 5.70
CA LEU A 57 5.90 11.76 4.71
C LEU A 57 6.59 11.11 3.50
N ALA A 58 7.72 11.66 3.05
CA ALA A 58 8.53 11.07 1.99
C ALA A 58 9.12 9.71 2.41
N ALA A 59 9.64 9.60 3.63
CA ALA A 59 10.14 8.34 4.19
C ALA A 59 9.02 7.29 4.29
N ALA A 60 7.85 7.67 4.82
CA ALA A 60 6.69 6.79 4.90
C ALA A 60 6.26 6.28 3.50
N LYS A 61 6.23 7.15 2.49
CA LYS A 61 5.93 6.75 1.10
C LYS A 61 6.97 5.76 0.56
N ALA A 62 8.25 5.99 0.84
CA ALA A 62 9.34 5.10 0.41
C ALA A 62 9.27 3.71 1.06
N GLU A 63 8.75 3.59 2.28
CA GLU A 63 8.53 2.30 2.97
C GLU A 63 7.25 1.58 2.50
N VAL A 64 6.20 2.35 2.21
CA VAL A 64 4.90 1.81 1.80
C VAL A 64 4.95 1.24 0.39
N GLU A 65 5.62 1.91 -0.55
CA GLU A 65 5.64 1.51 -1.97
C GLU A 65 6.19 0.08 -2.21
N PRO A 66 7.32 -0.35 -1.63
CA PRO A 66 7.78 -1.74 -1.72
C PRO A 66 6.79 -2.73 -1.12
N THR A 67 6.15 -2.36 0.00
CA THR A 67 5.18 -3.22 0.69
C THR A 67 3.93 -3.42 -0.16
N ARG A 68 3.40 -2.33 -0.73
CA ARG A 68 2.30 -2.34 -1.70
C ARG A 68 2.57 -3.29 -2.88
N ARG A 69 3.77 -3.24 -3.47
CA ARG A 69 4.17 -4.15 -4.57
C ARG A 69 4.19 -5.61 -4.13
N ARG A 70 4.67 -5.92 -2.92
CA ARG A 70 4.65 -7.30 -2.39
C ARG A 70 3.23 -7.85 -2.26
N PHE A 71 2.27 -7.00 -1.88
CA PHE A 71 0.86 -7.37 -1.84
C PHE A 71 0.27 -7.65 -3.23
N ASP A 72 0.61 -6.84 -4.24
CA ASP A 72 0.25 -7.11 -5.64
C ASP A 72 0.83 -8.45 -6.12
N HIS A 73 2.13 -8.65 -5.96
CA HIS A 73 2.80 -9.90 -6.36
C HIS A 73 2.21 -11.13 -5.64
N THR A 74 1.84 -10.99 -4.36
CA THR A 74 1.19 -12.08 -3.62
C THR A 74 -0.17 -12.43 -4.23
N ALA A 75 -0.97 -11.42 -4.56
CA ALA A 75 -2.27 -11.64 -5.21
C ALA A 75 -2.11 -12.26 -6.60
N GLU A 76 -1.11 -11.83 -7.38
CA GLU A 76 -0.79 -12.39 -8.71
C GLU A 76 -0.36 -13.85 -8.61
N HIS A 77 0.67 -14.17 -7.81
CA HIS A 77 1.15 -15.54 -7.67
C HIS A 77 0.11 -16.49 -7.07
N ALA A 78 -0.69 -16.03 -6.10
CA ALA A 78 -1.77 -16.83 -5.55
C ALA A 78 -2.88 -17.07 -6.58
N SER A 79 -3.18 -16.07 -7.44
CA SER A 79 -4.14 -16.21 -8.54
C SER A 79 -3.63 -17.19 -9.60
N ASP A 80 -2.36 -17.08 -10.01
CA ASP A 80 -1.74 -18.00 -10.95
C ASP A 80 -1.76 -19.44 -10.45
N TYR A 81 -1.46 -19.63 -9.16
CA TYR A 81 -1.49 -20.96 -8.56
C TYR A 81 -2.92 -21.51 -8.48
N LEU A 82 -3.89 -20.67 -8.10
CA LEU A 82 -5.31 -21.03 -8.10
C LEU A 82 -5.77 -21.49 -9.48
N THR A 83 -5.40 -20.77 -10.55
CA THR A 83 -5.72 -21.13 -11.94
C THR A 83 -5.13 -22.48 -12.33
N ARG A 84 -3.89 -22.78 -11.90
CA ARG A 84 -3.23 -24.07 -12.19
C ARG A 84 -3.86 -25.25 -11.45
N LEU A 85 -4.57 -25.01 -10.34
CA LEU A 85 -5.30 -26.05 -9.60
C LEU A 85 -6.66 -26.39 -10.23
N GLY A 86 -7.08 -25.69 -11.29
CA GLY A 86 -8.34 -25.90 -12.02
C GLY A 86 -9.58 -25.54 -11.20
#